data_AF-P59561-F1
#
_entry.id   AF-P59561-F1
#
_cell.length_a   1.000
_cell.length_b   1.000
_cell.length_c   1.000
_cell.angle_alpha   90.00
_cell.angle_beta   90.00
_cell.angle_gamma   90.00
#
_symmetry.space_group_name_H-M   'P 1'
#
loop_
_entity.id
_entity.type
_entity.pdbx_description
1 polymer ?
#
loop_
_entity_poly.entity_id
_entity_poly.type
_entity_poly.pdbx_seq_one_letter_code
_entity_poly.pdbx_strand_id
1 'polypeptide(L)'
;MPSFDIVSEVDLQEARNAVDNASREVESRFDFRNVEYSFELNDASKTIKVLSESDFQVNQLLDILRAKLLKRGIEGSSLDVPENIVHSGKTWFVEAKLKQGIESATQKKIVKMIKDSKLKVQAQIQGDEIRVTGKSRDDLQAVMAMVRGGDLGQPFQFKNFRD
;
A
#
# COMPACT_ATOMS: atom_id res chain seq x y z
N MET A 1 -9.92 23.35 -17.00
CA MET A 1 -10.72 23.28 -15.75
C MET A 1 -9.86 22.49 -14.81
N PRO A 2 -9.46 23.08 -13.67
CA PRO A 2 -8.47 22.45 -12.83
C PRO A 2 -8.91 21.05 -12.37
N SER A 3 -8.01 20.08 -12.46
CA SER A 3 -8.28 18.69 -12.08
C SER A 3 -7.02 17.95 -11.66
N PHE A 4 -7.22 16.81 -10.98
CA PHE A 4 -6.18 15.85 -10.62
C PHE A 4 -6.83 14.46 -10.46
N ASP A 5 -6.00 13.42 -10.41
CA ASP A 5 -6.44 12.05 -10.16
C ASP A 5 -5.98 11.60 -8.77
N ILE A 6 -6.89 10.99 -8.02
CA ILE A 6 -6.58 10.25 -6.79
C ILE A 6 -6.24 8.82 -7.21
N VAL A 7 -5.02 8.40 -6.88
CA VAL A 7 -4.51 7.06 -7.15
C VAL A 7 -3.99 6.44 -5.86
N SER A 8 -3.79 5.12 -5.86
CA SER A 8 -3.16 4.39 -4.77
C SER A 8 -2.21 3.37 -5.37
N GLU A 9 -0.93 3.72 -5.45
CA GLU A 9 0.07 2.93 -6.13
C GLU A 9 1.29 2.75 -5.24
N VAL A 10 1.79 1.52 -5.16
CA VAL A 10 3.10 1.22 -4.60
C VAL A 10 4.14 1.25 -5.72
N ASP A 11 5.22 1.99 -5.50
CA ASP A 11 6.41 1.92 -6.34
C ASP A 11 7.10 0.57 -6.12
N LEU A 12 7.08 -0.29 -7.15
CA LEU A 12 7.64 -1.64 -7.06
C LEU A 12 9.17 -1.66 -6.98
N GLN A 13 9.85 -0.62 -7.50
CA GLN A 13 11.29 -0.52 -7.36
C GLN A 13 11.66 -0.21 -5.91
N GLU A 14 10.92 0.69 -5.26
CA GLU A 14 11.10 0.97 -3.84
C GLU A 14 10.67 -0.21 -2.95
N ALA A 15 9.65 -0.97 -3.35
CA ALA A 15 9.28 -2.22 -2.68
C ALA A 15 10.41 -3.27 -2.77
N ARG A 16 11.04 -3.43 -3.94
CA ARG A 16 12.22 -4.30 -4.11
C ARG A 16 13.37 -3.86 -3.22
N ASN A 17 13.68 -2.56 -3.22
CA ASN A 17 14.70 -2.00 -2.35
C ASN A 17 14.40 -2.28 -0.87
N ALA A 18 13.13 -2.22 -0.45
CA ALA A 18 12.72 -2.54 0.91
C ALA A 18 12.93 -4.03 1.23
N VAL A 19 12.53 -4.93 0.33
CA VAL A 19 12.73 -6.38 0.43
C VAL A 19 14.22 -6.73 0.59
N ASP A 20 15.09 -6.19 -0.25
CA ASP A 20 16.54 -6.43 -0.16
C ASP A 20 17.11 -5.96 1.18
N ASN A 21 16.63 -4.82 1.70
CA ASN A 21 17.06 -4.30 3.00
C ASN A 21 16.47 -5.11 4.17
N ALA A 22 15.32 -5.77 3.99
CA ALA A 22 14.75 -6.66 4.99
C ALA A 22 15.59 -7.93 5.09
N SER A 23 15.95 -8.54 3.95
CA SER A 23 16.85 -9.70 3.89
C SER A 23 18.18 -9.40 4.58
N ARG A 24 18.84 -8.27 4.28
CA ARG A 24 20.10 -7.87 4.94
C ARG A 24 19.96 -7.67 6.46
N GLU A 25 18.81 -7.19 6.93
CA GLU A 25 18.59 -7.09 8.37
C GLU A 25 18.51 -8.47 9.02
N VAL A 26 17.78 -9.40 8.41
CA VAL A 26 17.64 -10.77 8.92
C VAL A 26 18.98 -11.53 8.87
N GLU A 27 19.80 -11.31 7.84
CA GLU A 27 21.17 -11.85 7.78
C GLU A 27 22.03 -11.45 9.00
N SER A 28 21.80 -10.26 9.54
CA SER A 28 22.52 -9.76 10.71
C SER A 28 21.97 -10.28 12.05
N ARG A 29 20.80 -10.93 12.05
CA ARG A 29 20.11 -11.42 13.24
C ARG A 29 20.59 -12.81 13.64
N PHE A 30 21.18 -12.92 14.83
CA PHE A 30 21.69 -14.18 15.36
C PHE A 30 20.60 -15.25 15.56
N ASP A 31 19.38 -14.82 15.91
CA ASP A 31 18.24 -15.71 16.15
C ASP A 31 17.65 -16.34 14.87
N PHE A 32 18.01 -15.82 13.69
CA PHE A 32 17.69 -16.40 12.38
C PHE A 32 18.84 -17.24 11.80
N ARG A 33 19.91 -17.46 12.56
CA ARG A 33 21.03 -18.29 12.09
C ARG A 33 20.60 -19.74 11.94
N ASN A 34 20.85 -20.33 10.76
CA ASN A 34 20.41 -21.67 10.37
C ASN A 34 18.88 -21.85 10.35
N VAL A 35 18.12 -20.76 10.31
CA VAL A 35 16.67 -20.77 10.10
C VAL A 35 16.42 -20.51 8.62
N GLU A 36 15.58 -21.32 7.99
CA GLU A 36 15.08 -21.04 6.65
C GLU A 36 14.17 -19.80 6.67
N TYR A 37 14.46 -18.82 5.81
CA TYR A 37 13.59 -17.67 5.61
C TYR A 37 13.72 -17.12 4.18
N SER A 38 12.68 -16.44 3.71
CA SER A 38 12.76 -15.63 2.48
C SER A 38 11.81 -14.44 2.49
N PHE A 39 12.23 -13.40 1.76
CA PHE A 39 11.38 -12.32 1.26
C PHE A 39 11.42 -12.35 -0.27
N GLU A 40 10.30 -12.59 -0.93
CA GLU A 40 10.24 -12.70 -2.38
C GLU A 40 9.20 -11.72 -2.94
N LEU A 41 9.67 -10.69 -3.64
CA LEU A 41 8.80 -9.80 -4.41
C LEU A 41 8.46 -10.45 -5.76
N ASN A 42 7.17 -10.55 -6.06
CA ASN A 42 6.66 -10.89 -7.38
C ASN A 42 6.05 -9.65 -8.04
N ASP A 43 6.73 -9.12 -9.06
CA ASP A 43 6.31 -7.91 -9.79
C ASP A 43 5.01 -8.11 -10.55
N ALA A 44 4.76 -9.32 -11.08
CA ALA A 44 3.61 -9.61 -11.92
C ALA A 44 2.31 -9.67 -11.08
N SER A 45 2.33 -10.39 -9.96
CA SER A 45 1.20 -10.48 -9.03
C SER A 45 1.14 -9.30 -8.06
N LYS A 46 2.20 -8.48 -7.98
CA LYS A 46 2.34 -7.37 -7.02
C LYS A 46 2.21 -7.86 -5.58
N THR A 47 2.90 -8.96 -5.26
CA THR A 47 2.88 -9.59 -3.94
C THR A 47 4.28 -9.72 -3.37
N ILE A 48 4.39 -9.72 -2.04
CA ILE A 48 5.62 -10.06 -1.31
C ILE A 48 5.32 -11.32 -0.50
N LYS A 49 5.99 -12.41 -0.83
CA LYS A 49 5.94 -13.63 -0.04
C LYS A 49 6.97 -13.54 1.09
N VAL A 50 6.51 -13.84 2.31
CA VAL A 50 7.34 -13.92 3.52
C VAL A 50 7.25 -15.33 4.05
N LEU A 51 8.38 -16.00 4.23
CA LEU A 51 8.45 -17.40 4.64
C LEU A 51 9.44 -17.61 5.78
N SER A 52 9.12 -18.49 6.73
CA SER A 52 10.07 -19.02 7.72
C SER A 52 9.63 -20.38 8.29
N GLU A 53 10.25 -20.83 9.39
CA GLU A 53 10.03 -22.16 10.01
C GLU A 53 8.95 -22.16 11.11
N SER A 54 8.28 -21.03 11.35
CA SER A 54 7.13 -20.92 12.26
C SER A 54 6.27 -19.70 11.95
N ASP A 55 5.01 -19.71 12.38
CA ASP A 55 4.12 -18.56 12.31
C ASP A 55 4.67 -17.36 13.09
N PHE A 56 5.31 -17.61 14.24
CA PHE A 56 5.96 -16.59 15.04
C PHE A 56 7.09 -15.89 14.28
N GLN A 57 7.96 -16.64 13.60
CA GLN A 57 9.03 -16.06 12.77
C GLN A 57 8.48 -15.33 11.55
N VAL A 58 7.44 -15.84 10.88
CA VAL A 58 6.77 -15.12 9.78
C VAL A 58 6.27 -13.75 10.24
N ASN A 59 5.65 -13.66 11.42
CA ASN A 59 5.21 -12.38 11.99
C ASN A 59 6.39 -11.43 12.27
N GLN A 60 7.50 -11.95 12.82
CA GLN A 60 8.71 -11.13 13.00
C GLN A 60 9.26 -10.61 11.68
N LEU A 61 9.27 -11.43 10.63
CA LEU A 61 9.72 -11.03 9.30
C LEU A 61 8.78 -9.97 8.69
N LEU A 62 7.46 -10.10 8.87
CA LEU A 62 6.49 -9.09 8.45
C LEU A 62 6.73 -7.73 9.12
N ASP A 63 7.09 -7.71 10.40
CA ASP A 63 7.40 -6.47 11.12
C ASP A 63 8.69 -5.81 10.60
N ILE A 64 9.73 -6.60 10.32
CA ILE A 64 10.95 -6.12 9.66
C ILE A 64 10.61 -5.55 8.28
N LEU A 65 9.83 -6.27 7.47
CA LEU A 65 9.42 -5.84 6.14
C LEU A 65 8.67 -4.51 6.19
N ARG A 66 7.69 -4.37 7.08
CA ARG A 66 6.91 -3.11 7.26
C ARG A 66 7.83 -1.95 7.65
N ALA A 67 8.80 -2.18 8.53
CA ALA A 67 9.77 -1.14 8.90
C ALA A 67 10.65 -0.71 7.71
N LYS A 68 11.05 -1.65 6.85
CA LYS A 68 11.83 -1.33 5.63
C LYS A 68 10.99 -0.64 4.56
N LEU A 69 9.74 -1.06 4.36
CA LEU A 69 8.80 -0.40 3.45
C LEU A 69 8.57 1.06 3.86
N LEU A 70 8.36 1.31 5.16
CA LEU A 70 8.16 2.66 5.67
C LEU A 70 9.36 3.58 5.41
N LYS A 71 10.59 3.06 5.54
CA LYS A 71 11.83 3.80 5.18
C LYS A 71 11.94 4.12 3.69
N ARG A 72 11.15 3.46 2.85
CA ARG A 72 11.03 3.70 1.41
C ARG A 72 9.76 4.47 1.04
N GLY A 73 9.07 5.06 2.02
CA GLY A 73 7.85 5.83 1.80
C GLY A 73 6.62 4.97 1.48
N ILE A 74 6.69 3.65 1.70
CA ILE A 74 5.56 2.74 1.52
C ILE A 74 4.95 2.46 2.89
N GLU A 75 3.76 3.02 3.13
CA GLU A 75 3.05 2.81 4.39
C GLU A 75 2.61 1.35 4.58
N GLY A 76 2.55 0.90 5.83
CA GLY A 76 2.16 -0.48 6.15
C GLY A 76 0.75 -0.85 5.67
N SER A 77 -0.16 0.12 5.56
CA SER A 77 -1.52 -0.02 5.02
C SER A 77 -1.57 -0.27 3.50
N SER A 78 -0.45 -0.09 2.81
CA SER A 78 -0.26 -0.51 1.41
C SER A 78 -0.06 -2.03 1.27
N LEU A 79 0.19 -2.73 2.37
CA LEU A 79 0.43 -4.17 2.38
C LEU A 79 -0.78 -4.88 2.98
N ASP A 80 -1.53 -5.58 2.13
CA ASP A 80 -2.64 -6.43 2.54
C ASP A 80 -2.09 -7.82 2.89
N VAL A 81 -2.00 -8.09 4.20
CA VAL A 81 -1.47 -9.35 4.73
C VAL A 81 -2.65 -10.26 5.07
N PRO A 82 -2.77 -11.45 4.48
CA PRO A 82 -3.81 -12.40 4.84
C PRO A 82 -3.79 -12.74 6.33
N GLU A 83 -4.97 -12.89 6.94
CA GLU A 83 -5.09 -13.28 8.36
C GLU A 83 -4.49 -14.66 8.64
N ASN A 84 -4.57 -15.56 7.66
CA ASN A 84 -4.09 -16.94 7.79
C ASN A 84 -2.67 -17.08 7.24
N ILE A 85 -1.77 -17.57 8.09
CA ILE A 85 -0.44 -18.03 7.69
C ILE A 85 -0.56 -19.47 7.18
N VAL A 86 -0.08 -19.72 5.96
CA VAL A 86 -0.12 -21.04 5.33
C VAL A 86 1.04 -21.87 5.84
N HIS A 87 0.76 -23.08 6.34
CA HIS A 87 1.77 -24.07 6.69
C HIS A 87 1.90 -25.10 5.57
N SER A 88 3.13 -25.32 5.09
CA SER A 88 3.44 -26.32 4.06
C SER A 88 4.79 -26.98 4.32
N GLY A 89 4.80 -28.30 4.48
CA GLY A 89 6.03 -29.05 4.75
C GLY A 89 6.65 -28.67 6.10
N LYS A 90 7.77 -27.94 6.06
CA LYS A 90 8.48 -27.44 7.25
C LYS A 90 8.40 -25.94 7.42
N THR A 91 7.66 -25.25 6.55
CA THR A 91 7.68 -23.80 6.47
C THR A 91 6.28 -23.21 6.58
N TRP A 92 6.24 -22.00 7.10
CA TRP A 92 5.09 -21.15 7.22
C TRP A 92 5.32 -19.95 6.33
N PHE A 93 4.27 -19.51 5.62
CA PHE A 93 4.38 -18.34 4.76
C PHE A 93 3.07 -17.58 4.63
N VAL A 94 3.22 -16.31 4.25
CA VAL A 94 2.12 -15.48 3.75
C VAL A 94 2.54 -14.89 2.42
N GLU A 95 1.56 -14.65 1.55
CA GLU A 95 1.74 -13.84 0.36
C GLU A 95 0.95 -12.55 0.53
N ALA A 96 1.67 -11.48 0.86
CA ALA A 96 1.07 -10.19 1.16
C ALA A 96 0.95 -9.36 -0.12
N LYS A 97 -0.24 -8.81 -0.40
CA LYS A 97 -0.52 -8.06 -1.62
C LYS A 97 -0.18 -6.59 -1.46
N LEU A 98 0.56 -6.03 -2.42
CA LEU A 98 0.80 -4.61 -2.53
C LEU A 98 -0.41 -3.96 -3.19
N LYS A 99 -0.97 -2.94 -2.54
CA LYS A 99 -2.12 -2.20 -3.06
C LYS A 99 -1.76 -1.45 -4.34
N GLN A 100 -2.62 -1.62 -5.34
CA GLN A 100 -2.48 -1.06 -6.67
C GLN A 100 -3.87 -0.69 -7.14
N GLY A 101 -4.07 0.60 -7.39
CA GLY A 101 -5.38 1.17 -7.64
C GLY A 101 -6.26 1.26 -6.39
N ILE A 102 -7.50 1.71 -6.61
CA ILE A 102 -8.52 1.90 -5.59
C ILE A 102 -9.70 0.99 -5.91
N GLU A 103 -10.03 0.08 -4.98
CA GLU A 103 -11.16 -0.82 -5.17
C GLU A 103 -12.51 -0.09 -5.12
N SER A 104 -13.52 -0.62 -5.81
CA SER A 104 -14.81 0.03 -6.00
C SER A 104 -15.50 0.49 -4.71
N ALA A 105 -15.38 -0.28 -3.63
CA ALA A 105 -15.94 0.08 -2.32
C ALA A 105 -15.29 1.36 -1.77
N THR A 106 -13.95 1.42 -1.78
CA THR A 106 -13.17 2.59 -1.36
C THR A 106 -13.41 3.79 -2.28
N GLN A 107 -13.50 3.56 -3.60
CA GLN A 107 -13.84 4.63 -4.56
C GLN A 107 -15.18 5.28 -4.24
N LYS A 108 -16.23 4.48 -4.00
CA LYS A 108 -17.55 4.98 -3.63
C LYS A 108 -17.53 5.74 -2.31
N LYS A 109 -16.75 5.27 -1.32
CA LYS A 109 -16.56 5.96 -0.03
C LYS A 109 -15.91 7.33 -0.23
N ILE A 110 -14.86 7.43 -1.05
CA ILE A 110 -14.19 8.70 -1.37
C ILE A 110 -15.13 9.66 -2.10
N VAL A 111 -15.82 9.19 -3.15
CA VAL A 111 -16.77 10.03 -3.90
C VAL A 111 -17.90 10.55 -3.00
N LYS A 112 -18.42 9.69 -2.11
CA LYS A 112 -19.41 10.10 -1.12
C LYS A 112 -18.85 11.15 -0.15
N MET A 113 -17.66 10.93 0.40
CA MET A 113 -17.00 11.88 1.29
C MET A 113 -16.78 13.25 0.63
N ILE A 114 -16.36 13.27 -0.64
CA ILE A 114 -16.22 14.51 -1.43
C ILE A 114 -17.58 15.20 -1.60
N LYS A 115 -18.64 14.46 -1.94
CA LYS A 115 -19.99 15.01 -2.08
C LYS A 115 -20.51 15.59 -0.76
N ASP A 116 -20.29 14.89 0.34
CA ASP A 116 -20.76 15.27 1.67
C ASP A 116 -19.99 16.49 2.22
N SER A 117 -18.77 16.76 1.73
CA SER A 117 -17.99 17.96 2.07
C SER A 117 -18.59 19.28 1.54
N LYS A 118 -19.51 19.20 0.57
CA LYS A 118 -20.14 20.35 -0.12
C LYS A 118 -19.16 21.32 -0.82
N LEU A 119 -17.90 20.92 -1.03
CA LEU A 119 -16.94 21.63 -1.88
C LEU A 119 -17.45 21.67 -3.33
N LYS A 120 -17.14 22.73 -4.08
CA LYS A 120 -17.61 22.91 -5.48
C LYS A 120 -16.72 22.17 -6.47
N VAL A 121 -16.61 20.86 -6.26
CA VAL A 121 -15.82 19.91 -7.05
C VAL A 121 -16.69 18.74 -7.52
N GLN A 122 -16.26 18.07 -8.58
CA GLN A 122 -16.85 16.85 -9.09
C GLN A 122 -15.82 15.73 -9.02
N ALA A 123 -16.20 14.60 -8.42
CA ALA A 123 -15.39 13.38 -8.39
C ALA A 123 -16.01 12.31 -9.30
N GLN A 124 -15.19 11.72 -10.17
CA GLN A 124 -15.60 10.68 -11.11
C GLN A 124 -14.64 9.49 -11.03
N ILE A 125 -15.19 8.29 -10.88
CA ILE A 125 -14.43 7.05 -10.95
C ILE A 125 -13.99 6.80 -12.39
N GLN A 126 -12.71 6.51 -12.60
CA GLN A 126 -12.12 6.18 -13.91
C GLN A 126 -11.22 4.94 -13.75
N GLY A 127 -11.73 3.76 -14.09
CA GLY A 127 -11.01 2.52 -13.83
C GLY A 127 -10.76 2.32 -12.34
N ASP A 128 -9.50 2.26 -11.94
CA ASP A 128 -9.02 2.10 -10.57
C ASP A 128 -8.59 3.42 -9.90
N GLU A 129 -8.77 4.56 -10.57
CA GLU A 129 -8.51 5.91 -10.04
C GLU A 129 -9.79 6.76 -9.94
N ILE A 130 -9.68 7.94 -9.31
CA ILE A 130 -10.78 8.90 -9.20
C ILE A 130 -10.30 10.27 -9.68
N ARG A 131 -10.86 10.76 -10.79
CA ARG A 131 -10.62 12.13 -11.24
C ARG A 131 -11.45 13.11 -10.43
N VAL A 132 -10.81 14.14 -9.89
CA VAL A 132 -11.44 15.26 -9.20
C VAL A 132 -11.25 16.52 -10.04
N THR A 133 -12.34 17.21 -10.34
CA THR A 133 -12.36 18.43 -11.17
C THR A 133 -13.07 19.57 -10.45
N GLY A 134 -12.57 20.80 -10.53
CA GLY A 134 -13.19 21.96 -9.87
C GLY A 134 -12.61 23.28 -10.33
N LYS A 135 -13.39 24.37 -10.21
CA LYS A 135 -12.93 25.73 -10.59
C LYS A 135 -11.97 26.33 -9.57
N SER A 136 -12.19 26.05 -8.29
CA SER A 136 -11.44 26.60 -7.16
C SER A 136 -10.23 25.70 -6.86
N ARG A 137 -9.02 26.27 -6.89
CA ARG A 137 -7.81 25.54 -6.47
C ARG A 137 -7.84 25.22 -4.96
N ASP A 138 -8.41 26.11 -4.15
CA ASP A 138 -8.55 25.93 -2.71
C ASP A 138 -9.46 24.73 -2.40
N ASP A 139 -10.58 24.59 -3.12
CA ASP A 139 -11.48 23.43 -2.96
C ASP A 139 -10.77 22.13 -3.37
N LEU A 140 -9.98 22.15 -4.45
CA LEU A 140 -9.20 20.99 -4.87
C LEU A 140 -8.15 20.60 -3.82
N GLN A 141 -7.43 21.58 -3.25
CA GLN A 141 -6.48 21.34 -2.17
C GLN A 141 -7.17 20.80 -0.91
N ALA A 142 -8.35 21.31 -0.57
CA ALA A 142 -9.15 20.82 0.56
C ALA A 142 -9.56 19.35 0.36
N VAL A 143 -9.93 18.93 -0.85
CA VAL A 143 -10.17 17.51 -1.17
C VAL A 143 -8.92 16.67 -0.92
N MET A 144 -7.74 17.12 -1.38
CA MET A 144 -6.51 16.36 -1.18
C MET A 144 -6.19 16.19 0.31
N ALA A 145 -6.33 17.25 1.10
CA ALA A 145 -6.12 17.20 2.55
C ALA A 145 -7.10 16.22 3.23
N MET A 146 -8.38 16.29 2.87
CA MET A 146 -9.42 15.41 3.40
C MET A 146 -9.18 13.94 3.05
N VAL A 147 -8.75 13.64 1.82
CA VAL A 147 -8.46 12.27 1.39
C VAL A 147 -7.20 11.73 2.08
N ARG A 148 -6.13 12.53 2.23
CA ARG A 148 -4.93 12.13 2.99
C ARG A 148 -5.22 11.88 4.47
N GLY A 149 -6.05 12.71 5.08
CA GLY A 149 -6.40 12.61 6.50
C GLY A 149 -7.52 11.61 6.79
N GLY A 150 -8.14 11.03 5.77
CA GLY A 150 -9.26 10.12 5.92
C GLY A 150 -8.82 8.69 6.25
N ASP A 151 -9.52 8.04 7.18
CA ASP A 151 -9.36 6.61 7.42
C ASP A 151 -10.08 5.80 6.33
N LEU A 152 -9.34 5.53 5.26
CA LEU A 152 -9.80 4.91 4.02
C LEU A 152 -9.08 3.57 3.73
N GLY A 153 -8.25 3.10 4.67
CA GLY A 153 -7.62 1.79 4.64
C GLY A 153 -6.41 1.64 3.71
N GLN A 154 -5.98 2.69 3.00
CA GLN A 154 -4.79 2.70 2.14
C GLN A 154 -4.28 4.12 1.92
N PRO A 155 -2.99 4.33 1.58
CA PRO A 155 -2.50 5.65 1.26
C PRO A 155 -2.91 6.07 -0.17
N PHE A 156 -2.99 7.39 -0.39
CA PHE A 156 -3.34 7.95 -1.70
C PHE A 156 -2.30 8.94 -2.18
N GLN A 157 -2.09 8.95 -3.49
CA GLN A 157 -1.32 9.95 -4.20
C GLN A 157 -2.25 10.77 -5.10
N PHE A 158 -1.78 11.96 -5.44
CA PHE A 158 -2.51 12.89 -6.32
C PHE A 158 -1.62 13.16 -7.52
N LYS A 159 -2.07 12.77 -8.70
CA LYS A 159 -1.28 12.83 -9.94
C LYS A 159 -2.09 13.51 -11.05
N ASN A 160 -1.48 13.63 -12.23
CA ASN A 160 -2.13 14.10 -13.44
C ASN A 160 -2.84 15.46 -13.29
N PHE A 161 -2.19 16.40 -12.61
CA PHE A 161 -2.72 17.75 -12.44
C PHE A 161 -2.90 18.44 -13.80
N ARG A 162 -4.06 19.07 -14.00
CA ARG A 162 -4.38 19.87 -15.20
C ARG A 162 -5.02 21.17 -14.77
N ASP A 163 -4.87 22.23 -15.57
CA ASP A 163 -5.48 23.54 -15.38
C ASP A 163 -6.76 23.75 -16.22
#